data_AF-G3MKY5-F1
#
_entry.id   AF-G3MKY5-F1
#
_cell.length_a   1.000
_cell.length_b   1.000
_cell.length_c   1.000
_cell.angle_alpha   90.00
_cell.angle_beta   90.00
_cell.angle_gamma   90.00
#
_symmetry.space_group_name_H-M   'P 1'
#
loop_
_entity.id
_entity.type
_entity.pdbx_description
1 polymer ?
#
loop_
_entity_poly.entity_id
_entity_poly.type
_entity_poly.pdbx_seq_one_letter_code
_entity_poly.pdbx_strand_id
1 'polypeptide(L)'
;MRNICIFTLAIAAVASAQDQLPAASGCADTVTQAPAKPPSQEYDSTGYYKDQYGCLYLLLTAYRKEYLGSCYRLCAERDDITPTVRIPVPNYSLCLQIVKNRFQERKNDDSPQKCRKGYCWRGECKATPFTVKCSAAANRTYGVSE
;
A
#
# COMPACT_ATOMS: atom_id res chain seq x y z
N MET A 1 -56.87 14.56 0.79
CA MET A 1 -57.25 13.31 1.49
C MET A 1 -56.30 12.22 0.96
N ARG A 2 -55.37 11.74 1.80
CA ARG A 2 -55.24 10.33 2.30
C ARG A 2 -54.95 9.31 1.18
N ASN A 3 -53.92 8.46 1.21
CA ASN A 3 -53.32 7.73 2.34
C ASN A 3 -51.84 7.33 2.07
N ILE A 4 -51.05 7.33 3.14
CA ILE A 4 -49.74 6.66 3.28
C ILE A 4 -50.00 5.24 3.81
N CYS A 5 -49.31 4.23 3.29
CA CYS A 5 -49.28 2.88 3.88
C CYS A 5 -47.84 2.50 4.26
N ILE A 6 -47.58 2.36 5.56
CA ILE A 6 -46.36 1.82 6.15
C ILE A 6 -46.63 0.34 6.44
N PHE A 7 -45.82 -0.57 5.91
CA PHE A 7 -45.88 -1.98 6.25
C PHE A 7 -44.81 -2.32 7.29
N THR A 8 -45.24 -2.43 8.53
CA THR A 8 -44.52 -3.10 9.62
C THR A 8 -44.68 -4.61 9.49
N LEU A 9 -43.59 -5.36 9.40
CA LEU A 9 -43.60 -6.81 9.55
C LEU A 9 -42.75 -7.21 10.76
N ALA A 10 -43.44 -7.71 11.77
CA ALA A 10 -42.89 -8.34 12.96
C ALA A 10 -42.26 -9.69 12.60
N ILE A 11 -41.07 -9.96 13.11
CA ILE A 11 -40.41 -11.27 12.97
C ILE A 11 -40.72 -12.06 14.25
N ALA A 12 -41.65 -13.01 14.15
CA ALA A 12 -41.86 -14.03 15.15
C ALA A 12 -40.78 -15.12 14.99
N ALA A 13 -40.10 -15.46 16.08
CA ALA A 13 -39.17 -16.56 16.14
C ALA A 13 -39.94 -17.89 16.16
N VAL A 14 -39.64 -18.80 15.23
CA VAL A 14 -40.09 -20.19 15.31
C VAL A 14 -38.91 -21.09 14.98
N ALA A 15 -38.47 -21.84 15.98
CA ALA A 15 -37.57 -22.98 15.83
C ALA A 15 -38.41 -24.20 15.45
N SER A 16 -38.03 -24.93 14.41
CA SER A 16 -38.51 -26.29 14.18
C SER A 16 -37.50 -27.12 13.40
N ALA A 17 -37.41 -28.38 13.84
CA ALA A 17 -36.46 -29.40 13.46
C ALA A 17 -36.76 -30.03 12.08
N GLN A 18 -35.75 -30.78 11.61
CA GLN A 18 -35.53 -31.37 10.29
C GLN A 18 -36.60 -32.36 9.81
N ASP A 19 -36.87 -32.36 8.49
CA ASP A 19 -37.20 -33.55 7.71
C ASP A 19 -36.82 -33.35 6.23
N GLN A 20 -36.45 -34.45 5.54
CA GLN A 20 -35.53 -34.53 4.39
C GLN A 20 -36.11 -34.36 2.96
N LEU A 21 -35.20 -34.05 2.01
CA LEU A 21 -35.15 -34.29 0.54
C LEU A 21 -35.60 -33.15 -0.43
N PRO A 22 -35.00 -33.04 -1.63
CA PRO A 22 -33.59 -33.12 -2.02
C PRO A 22 -33.08 -31.75 -2.53
N ALA A 23 -31.92 -31.30 -2.07
CA ALA A 23 -31.30 -30.09 -2.59
C ALA A 23 -30.70 -30.37 -3.97
N ALA A 24 -31.05 -29.50 -4.93
CA ALA A 24 -30.56 -29.51 -6.28
C ALA A 24 -29.02 -29.59 -6.34
N SER A 25 -28.52 -30.32 -7.33
CA SER A 25 -27.12 -30.31 -7.74
C SER A 25 -26.72 -28.89 -8.21
N GLY A 26 -25.96 -28.19 -7.37
CA GLY A 26 -25.32 -26.93 -7.71
C GLY A 26 -24.20 -26.64 -6.72
N CYS A 27 -22.98 -27.02 -7.10
CA CYS A 27 -21.67 -26.67 -6.53
C CYS A 27 -21.65 -26.17 -5.06
N ALA A 28 -21.33 -27.10 -4.15
CA ALA A 28 -20.82 -26.74 -2.84
C ALA A 28 -19.35 -26.33 -2.98
N ASP A 29 -19.04 -25.05 -2.74
CA ASP A 29 -17.69 -24.65 -2.36
C ASP A 29 -17.70 -24.29 -0.88
N THR A 30 -17.14 -25.18 -0.07
CA THR A 30 -16.79 -24.89 1.31
C THR A 30 -15.75 -23.78 1.31
N VAL A 31 -16.16 -22.55 1.63
CA VAL A 31 -15.21 -21.47 1.91
C VAL A 31 -14.56 -21.77 3.26
N THR A 32 -13.51 -22.60 3.22
CA THR A 32 -12.50 -22.65 4.28
C THR A 32 -11.92 -21.25 4.36
N GLN A 33 -12.35 -20.49 5.36
CA GLN A 33 -11.83 -19.17 5.66
C GLN A 33 -10.39 -19.34 6.14
N ALA A 34 -9.45 -19.39 5.18
CA ALA A 34 -8.03 -19.31 5.46
C ALA A 34 -7.80 -18.03 6.29
N PRO A 35 -6.91 -18.06 7.30
CA PRO A 35 -6.56 -16.87 8.06
C PRO A 35 -6.18 -15.77 7.07
N ALA A 36 -6.79 -14.59 7.25
CA ALA A 36 -6.57 -13.44 6.39
C ALA A 36 -5.07 -13.26 6.19
N LYS A 37 -4.60 -13.49 4.95
CA LYS A 37 -3.23 -13.22 4.54
C LYS A 37 -2.94 -11.76 4.95
N PRO A 38 -1.91 -11.47 5.76
CA PRO A 38 -1.54 -10.10 6.06
C PRO A 38 -1.33 -9.37 4.72
N PRO A 39 -1.73 -8.09 4.59
CA PRO A 39 -1.76 -7.36 3.33
C PRO A 39 -0.34 -7.24 2.77
N SER A 40 0.11 -8.23 2.00
CA SER A 40 1.47 -8.31 1.45
C SER A 40 1.55 -7.71 0.05
N GLN A 41 0.63 -6.84 -0.36
CA GLN A 41 0.43 -6.49 -1.77
C GLN A 41 0.60 -5.02 -2.14
N GLU A 42 0.96 -4.12 -1.22
CA GLU A 42 1.21 -2.71 -1.56
C GLU A 42 2.70 -2.40 -1.85
N TYR A 43 3.60 -3.36 -1.58
CA TYR A 43 5.04 -3.18 -1.74
C TYR A 43 5.59 -3.68 -3.09
N ASP A 44 4.87 -4.54 -3.81
CA ASP A 44 5.41 -5.24 -4.99
C ASP A 44 5.54 -4.36 -6.26
N SER A 45 5.00 -3.14 -6.26
CA SER A 45 5.10 -2.19 -7.38
C SER A 45 5.74 -0.84 -7.02
N THR A 46 6.12 -0.65 -5.76
CA THR A 46 6.63 0.59 -5.22
C THR A 46 8.11 0.39 -4.96
N GLY A 47 8.99 1.14 -5.64
CA GLY A 47 10.44 0.94 -5.65
C GLY A 47 11.13 0.97 -4.28
N TYR A 48 10.91 -0.05 -3.48
CA TYR A 48 11.44 -0.21 -2.14
C TYR A 48 12.70 -1.05 -2.20
N TYR A 49 13.69 -0.58 -1.45
CA TYR A 49 14.93 -1.29 -1.21
C TYR A 49 14.96 -1.79 0.24
N LYS A 50 15.18 -3.08 0.46
CA LYS A 50 15.34 -3.67 1.79
C LYS A 50 16.82 -3.80 2.14
N ASP A 51 17.25 -3.18 3.23
CA ASP A 51 18.61 -3.34 3.74
C ASP A 51 18.81 -4.65 4.50
N GLN A 52 20.07 -4.92 4.88
CA GLN A 52 20.47 -6.11 5.63
C GLN A 52 19.81 -6.25 7.01
N TYR A 53 19.29 -5.15 7.57
CA TYR A 53 18.59 -5.14 8.86
C TYR A 53 17.07 -5.28 8.68
N GLY A 54 16.62 -5.46 7.44
CA GLY A 54 15.22 -5.63 7.08
C GLY A 54 14.43 -4.32 6.97
N CYS A 55 15.08 -3.16 7.03
CA CYS A 55 14.41 -1.87 6.85
C CYS A 55 14.20 -1.55 5.37
N LEU A 56 13.04 -0.99 5.04
CA LEU A 56 12.65 -0.56 3.70
C LEU A 56 12.94 0.92 3.49
N TYR A 57 13.59 1.24 2.39
CA TYR A 57 13.79 2.59 1.88
C TYR A 57 12.96 2.75 0.62
N LEU A 58 12.19 3.82 0.52
CA LEU A 58 11.59 4.18 -0.76
C LEU A 58 12.68 4.79 -1.65
N LEU A 59 12.89 4.24 -2.84
CA LEU A 59 13.85 4.74 -3.82
C LEU A 59 13.15 5.18 -5.11
N LEU A 60 13.61 6.31 -5.62
CA LEU A 60 13.18 6.88 -6.89
C LEU A 60 14.40 7.07 -7.80
N THR A 61 14.20 6.85 -9.10
CA THR A 61 15.25 6.99 -10.10
C THR A 61 15.03 8.26 -10.90
N ALA A 62 16.09 9.06 -11.07
CA ALA A 62 16.13 10.20 -11.98
C ALA A 62 17.53 10.31 -12.60
N TYR A 63 17.64 10.61 -13.90
CA TYR A 63 18.92 10.68 -14.61
C TYR A 63 19.82 9.45 -14.41
N ARG A 64 19.22 8.24 -14.39
CA ARG A 64 19.91 6.97 -14.12
C ARG A 64 20.60 6.89 -12.74
N LYS A 65 20.24 7.77 -11.81
CA LYS A 65 20.71 7.76 -10.42
C LYS A 65 19.53 7.53 -9.49
N GLU A 66 19.82 6.89 -8.37
CA GLU A 66 18.84 6.57 -7.34
C GLU A 66 18.90 7.59 -6.21
N TYR A 67 17.73 7.94 -5.69
CA TYR A 67 17.55 8.92 -4.63
C TYR A 67 16.50 8.40 -3.66
N LEU A 68 16.54 8.90 -2.43
CA LEU A 68 15.50 8.60 -1.46
C LEU A 68 14.17 9.23 -1.89
N GLY A 69 13.11 8.44 -1.96
CA GLY A 69 11.73 8.92 -2.10
C GLY A 69 11.12 9.40 -0.78
N SER A 70 11.69 8.98 0.35
CA SER A 70 11.33 9.40 1.71
C SER A 70 12.57 9.68 2.56
N CYS A 71 12.48 10.68 3.45
CA CYS A 71 13.55 11.00 4.41
C CYS A 71 13.46 10.17 5.71
N TYR A 72 12.90 8.97 5.59
CA TYR A 72 12.84 7.95 6.61
C TYR A 72 12.92 6.58 5.96
N ARG A 73 13.41 5.61 6.73
CA ARG A 73 13.30 4.17 6.45
C ARG A 73 12.19 3.57 7.32
N LEU A 74 11.50 2.57 6.79
CA LEU A 74 10.48 1.81 7.51
C LEU A 74 11.10 0.52 8.03
N CYS A 75 11.09 0.32 9.34
CA CYS A 75 11.60 -0.91 9.96
C CYS A 75 10.45 -1.62 10.67
N ALA A 76 10.57 -2.94 10.81
CA ALA A 76 9.72 -3.71 11.70
C ALA A 76 10.00 -3.33 13.16
N GLU A 77 8.97 -3.31 13.98
CA GLU A 77 9.14 -3.29 15.43
C GLU A 77 9.28 -4.74 15.92
N ARG A 78 10.46 -5.10 16.41
CA ARG A 78 10.74 -6.43 16.98
C ARG A 78 10.36 -7.59 16.02
N ASP A 79 9.30 -8.33 16.33
CA ASP A 79 8.85 -9.54 15.64
C ASP A 79 7.72 -9.25 14.62
N ASP A 80 7.37 -7.97 14.43
CA ASP A 80 6.32 -7.61 13.48
C ASP A 80 6.73 -7.91 12.05
N ILE A 81 5.83 -8.58 11.32
CA ILE A 81 6.03 -8.90 9.90
C ILE A 81 5.93 -7.62 9.04
N THR A 82 5.20 -6.60 9.53
CA THR A 82 4.93 -5.37 8.76
C THR A 82 5.79 -4.21 9.25
N PRO A 83 6.62 -3.59 8.39
CA PRO A 83 7.44 -2.45 8.78
C PRO A 83 6.59 -1.19 8.94
N THR A 84 6.43 -0.72 10.17
CA THR A 84 5.61 0.45 10.53
C THR A 84 6.44 1.59 11.13
N VAL A 85 7.60 1.28 11.72
CA VAL A 85 8.42 2.25 12.45
C VAL A 85 9.19 3.13 11.47
N ARG A 86 8.96 4.44 11.53
CA ARG A 86 9.68 5.43 10.71
C ARG A 86 10.93 5.90 11.44
N ILE A 87 12.09 5.52 10.92
CA ILE A 87 13.38 5.99 11.42
C ILE A 87 13.92 7.05 10.45
N PRO A 88 14.18 8.29 10.89
CA PRO A 88 14.70 9.33 10.00
C PRO A 88 16.07 8.96 9.46
N VAL A 89 16.31 9.28 8.19
CA VAL A 89 17.64 9.17 7.58
C VAL A 89 18.52 10.36 7.99
N PRO A 90 19.86 10.28 7.83
CA PRO A 90 20.73 11.41 8.11
C PRO A 90 20.34 12.68 7.36
N ASN A 91 20.47 13.83 8.03
CA ASN A 91 20.28 15.13 7.39
C ASN A 91 21.22 15.28 6.18
N TYR A 92 20.78 16.08 5.21
CA TYR A 92 21.44 16.36 3.94
C TYR A 92 21.51 15.19 2.94
N SER A 93 20.95 14.02 3.28
CA SER A 93 20.76 12.93 2.31
C SER A 93 19.92 13.42 1.12
N LEU A 94 20.32 13.08 -0.11
CA LEU A 94 19.61 13.51 -1.31
C LEU A 94 18.26 12.79 -1.44
N CYS A 95 17.21 13.55 -1.74
CA CYS A 95 15.86 13.02 -1.89
C CYS A 95 15.16 13.55 -3.16
N LEU A 96 14.16 12.79 -3.60
CA LEU A 96 13.22 13.17 -4.64
C LEU A 96 11.81 13.19 -4.04
N GLN A 97 11.12 14.31 -4.19
CA GLN A 97 9.72 14.45 -3.78
C GLN A 97 8.82 14.37 -5.01
N ILE A 98 7.90 13.39 -5.02
CA ILE A 98 6.92 13.23 -6.09
C ILE A 98 5.98 14.44 -6.12
N VAL A 99 5.85 15.06 -7.28
CA VAL A 99 4.88 16.14 -7.49
C VAL A 99 3.52 15.51 -7.76
N LYS A 100 2.64 15.55 -6.77
CA LYS A 100 1.26 15.09 -6.93
C LYS A 100 0.50 16.09 -7.80
N ASN A 101 0.19 15.73 -9.04
CA ASN A 101 -0.81 16.45 -9.82
C ASN A 101 -2.20 16.06 -9.30
N ARG A 102 -2.89 16.99 -8.62
CA ARG A 102 -4.24 16.74 -8.09
C ARG A 102 -5.29 16.48 -9.19
N PHE A 103 -4.95 16.73 -10.45
CA PHE A 103 -5.84 16.54 -11.61
C PHE A 103 -5.60 15.25 -12.40
N GLN A 104 -4.66 14.39 -11.98
CA GLN A 104 -4.44 13.08 -12.60
C GLN A 104 -5.35 12.04 -11.95
N GLU A 105 -6.63 12.07 -12.30
CA GLU A 105 -7.62 11.08 -11.84
C GLU A 105 -7.49 9.73 -12.57
N ARG A 106 -6.63 9.63 -13.60
CA ARG A 106 -6.38 8.37 -14.33
C ARG A 106 -4.98 7.86 -14.04
N LYS A 107 -4.89 6.71 -13.35
CA LYS A 107 -3.66 5.91 -13.20
C LYS A 107 -3.04 5.46 -14.54
N ASN A 108 -3.73 5.65 -15.66
CA ASN A 108 -3.33 5.21 -17.00
C ASN A 108 -2.77 6.33 -17.90
N ASP A 109 -2.52 7.52 -17.36
CA ASP A 109 -1.82 8.54 -18.14
C ASP A 109 -0.32 8.21 -18.14
N ASP A 110 0.18 7.66 -19.25
CA ASP A 110 1.60 7.37 -19.58
C ASP A 110 2.55 8.58 -19.43
N SER A 111 2.04 9.69 -18.93
CA SER A 111 2.80 10.88 -18.59
C SER A 111 3.91 10.54 -17.58
N PRO A 112 5.16 10.95 -17.87
CA PRO A 112 6.28 10.65 -16.98
C PRO A 112 6.08 11.37 -15.64
N GLN A 113 6.17 10.62 -14.56
CA GLN A 113 6.08 11.14 -13.21
C GLN A 113 7.14 12.23 -13.00
N LYS A 114 6.73 13.35 -12.38
CA LYS A 114 7.61 14.48 -12.08
C LYS A 114 7.99 14.45 -10.60
N CYS A 115 9.26 14.69 -10.31
CA CYS A 115 9.77 14.85 -8.96
C CYS A 115 10.53 16.16 -8.80
N ARG A 116 10.63 16.67 -7.57
CA ARG A 116 11.55 17.75 -7.21
C ARG A 116 12.74 17.19 -6.45
N LYS A 117 13.95 17.62 -6.82
CA LYS A 117 15.18 17.23 -6.12
C LYS A 117 15.35 18.07 -4.87
N GLY A 118 15.81 17.45 -3.79
CA GLY A 118 16.04 18.11 -2.52
C GLY A 118 17.03 17.38 -1.64
N TYR A 119 17.02 17.74 -0.37
CA TYR A 119 17.78 17.07 0.68
C TYR A 119 16.90 16.84 1.93
N CYS A 120 17.27 15.86 2.73
CA CYS A 120 16.57 15.54 3.96
C CYS A 120 16.93 16.52 5.09
N TRP A 121 15.92 17.03 5.79
CA TRP A 121 16.09 17.85 6.97
C TRP A 121 14.99 17.55 7.98
N ARG A 122 15.38 17.06 9.16
CA ARG A 122 14.43 16.67 10.24
C ARG A 122 13.36 15.68 9.76
N GLY A 123 13.77 14.67 8.99
CA GLY A 123 12.86 13.62 8.49
C GLY A 123 11.99 14.03 7.29
N GLU A 124 12.13 15.24 6.76
CA GLU A 124 11.39 15.73 5.60
C GLU A 124 12.29 16.04 4.41
N CYS A 125 11.78 15.86 3.19
CA CYS A 125 12.49 16.24 1.97
C CYS A 125 12.27 17.73 1.69
N LYS A 126 13.31 18.56 1.83
CA LYS A 126 13.29 19.98 1.46
C LYS A 126 13.65 20.10 -0.01
N ALA A 127 12.62 20.09 -0.84
CA ALA A 127 12.77 20.08 -2.29
C ALA A 127 12.98 21.48 -2.88
N THR A 128 13.81 21.55 -3.90
CA THR A 128 14.07 22.73 -4.73
C THR A 128 12.90 23.01 -5.68
N PRO A 129 12.79 24.21 -6.28
CA PRO A 129 11.72 24.52 -7.24
C PRO A 129 11.83 23.74 -8.56
N PHE A 130 12.98 23.15 -8.86
CA PHE A 130 13.23 22.48 -10.14
C PHE A 130 12.62 21.07 -10.17
N THR A 131 11.86 20.79 -11.22
CA THR A 131 11.27 19.46 -11.47
C THR A 131 12.07 18.66 -12.47
N VAL A 132 12.16 17.36 -12.24
CA VAL A 132 12.88 16.39 -13.05
C VAL A 132 11.94 15.22 -13.35
N LYS A 133 12.15 14.51 -14.46
CA LYS A 133 11.48 13.23 -14.71
C LYS A 133 12.03 12.19 -13.73
N CYS A 134 11.14 11.40 -13.14
CA CYS A 134 11.50 10.34 -12.22
C CYS A 134 10.59 9.13 -12.40
N SER A 135 11.01 7.99 -11.86
CA SER A 135 10.20 6.78 -11.76
C SER A 135 10.48 6.09 -10.43
N ALA A 136 9.63 5.13 -10.05
CA ALA A 136 10.00 4.17 -9.01
C ALA A 136 11.28 3.42 -9.42
N ALA A 137 12.16 3.16 -8.45
CA ALA A 137 13.26 2.22 -8.66
C ALA A 137 12.72 0.78 -8.78
N ALA A 138 13.52 -0.14 -9.33
CA ALA A 138 13.17 -1.56 -9.27
C ALA A 138 13.28 -2.07 -7.83
N ASN A 139 12.32 -2.90 -7.42
CA ASN A 139 12.33 -3.55 -6.11
C ASN A 139 13.57 -4.44 -5.97
N ARG A 140 14.31 -4.25 -4.86
CA ARG A 140 15.51 -5.02 -4.57
C ARG A 140 15.60 -5.35 -3.09
N THR A 141 15.89 -6.62 -2.82
CA THR A 141 16.13 -7.18 -1.49
C THR A 141 17.57 -7.65 -1.44
N TYR A 142 18.28 -7.36 -0.34
CA TYR A 142 19.54 -8.06 -0.09
C TYR A 142 19.22 -9.54 0.15
N GLY A 143 19.66 -10.41 -0.75
CA GLY A 143 19.75 -11.84 -0.45
C GLY A 143 20.96 -12.02 0.45
N VAL A 144 20.74 -12.46 1.69
CA VAL A 144 21.84 -12.95 2.51
C VAL A 144 22.37 -14.18 1.78
N SER A 145 23.60 -14.11 1.26
CA SER A 145 24.30 -15.28 0.78
C SER A 145 24.62 -16.11 2.01
N GLU A 146 23.95 -17.25 2.17
CA GLU A 146 24.37 -18.32 3.09
C GLU A 146 25.69 -18.94 2.63
#